data_AF-A0A0M8WJB8-F1
#
_entry.id   AF-A0A0M8WJB8-F1
#
_cell.length_a   1.000
_cell.length_b   1.000
_cell.length_c   1.000
_cell.angle_alpha   90.00
_cell.angle_beta   90.00
_cell.angle_gamma   90.00
#
_symmetry.space_group_name_H-M   'P 1'
#
loop_
_entity.id
_entity.type
_entity.pdbx_description
1 polymer ?
#
loop_
_entity_poly.entity_id
_entity_poly.type
_entity_poly.pdbx_seq_one_letter_code
_entity_poly.pdbx_strand_id
1 'polypeptide(L)'
;MVDDRARKKKIRAHMAATGLRYLQAARDIDGSGHSYMRTAWSNSAWPRLMPQEAMNLEVVIDTASVLSQDGDLAHLVTTHPASNQFPNGINTVLTWQDNDDDGETAMLRRHAEAAFTAAVTALARPVPTTVADLADLLADIGVFEHTHTENGTEQWRAPLEIPDPMDALPLPADWIDREERIGWRTRTAGPAMALRRSLRAYEGRPQVDTTLQRLAGEADMPVSAVRAGLDGLMYRFGVSVLRQGTTLDRRDLDALAEHARIGIVVDWTSFTSTTEPDEGSRDLLPIRSTERNRCRESDGDRASTRDS
;
A
#
# COMPACT_ATOMS: atom_id res chain seq x y z
N MET A 1 -20.46 -7.07 -10.94
CA MET A 1 -20.38 -5.91 -10.03
C MET A 1 -21.55 -5.97 -9.08
N VAL A 2 -21.32 -6.43 -7.86
CA VAL A 2 -22.26 -6.17 -6.76
C VAL A 2 -22.20 -4.67 -6.48
N ASP A 3 -23.33 -4.00 -6.39
CA ASP A 3 -23.40 -2.58 -6.03
C ASP A 3 -22.80 -2.38 -4.63
N ASP A 4 -21.56 -1.88 -4.57
CA ASP A 4 -20.80 -1.65 -3.33
C ASP A 4 -21.58 -0.75 -2.34
N ARG A 5 -22.46 0.11 -2.85
CA ARG A 5 -23.33 0.96 -2.03
C ARG A 5 -24.43 0.14 -1.35
N ALA A 6 -25.04 -0.80 -2.08
CA ALA A 6 -26.03 -1.72 -1.54
C ALA A 6 -25.40 -2.69 -0.52
N ARG A 7 -24.18 -3.17 -0.77
CA ARG A 7 -23.41 -3.99 0.17
C ARG A 7 -23.09 -3.22 1.46
N LYS A 8 -22.51 -2.03 1.36
CA LYS A 8 -22.22 -1.17 2.54
C LYS A 8 -23.48 -0.87 3.36
N LYS A 9 -24.62 -0.67 2.70
CA LYS A 9 -25.91 -0.47 3.38
C LYS A 9 -26.34 -1.71 4.17
N LYS A 10 -26.22 -2.92 3.60
CA LYS A 10 -26.49 -4.18 4.31
C LYS A 10 -25.58 -4.35 5.52
N ILE A 11 -24.27 -4.10 5.36
CA ILE A 11 -23.29 -4.22 6.45
C ILE A 11 -23.64 -3.30 7.60
N ARG A 12 -23.93 -2.03 7.33
CA ARG A 12 -24.33 -1.07 8.36
C ARG A 12 -25.64 -1.46 9.05
N ALA A 13 -26.61 -2.00 8.31
CA ALA A 13 -27.86 -2.49 8.87
C ALA A 13 -27.63 -3.68 9.82
N HIS A 14 -26.76 -4.61 9.43
CA HIS A 14 -26.39 -5.76 10.26
C HIS A 14 -25.59 -5.36 11.50
N MET A 15 -24.65 -4.41 11.37
CA MET A 15 -23.96 -3.80 12.52
C MET A 15 -24.96 -3.20 13.52
N ALA A 16 -25.94 -2.44 13.03
CA ALA A 16 -26.96 -1.83 13.88
C ALA A 16 -27.84 -2.88 14.58
N ALA A 17 -28.11 -4.01 13.92
CA ALA A 17 -28.93 -5.09 14.47
C ALA A 17 -28.18 -5.97 15.49
N THR A 18 -26.87 -6.16 15.32
CA THR A 18 -26.09 -7.15 16.09
C THR A 18 -25.08 -6.54 17.05
N GLY A 19 -24.77 -5.25 16.91
CA GLY A 19 -23.67 -4.60 17.64
C GLY A 19 -22.27 -4.99 17.15
N LEU A 20 -22.17 -5.76 16.06
CA LEU A 20 -20.90 -6.18 15.49
C LEU A 20 -20.13 -5.01 14.86
N ARG A 21 -18.79 -5.10 14.84
CA ARG A 21 -17.94 -4.16 14.10
C ARG A 21 -18.12 -4.37 12.59
N TYR A 22 -17.80 -3.35 11.79
CA TYR A 22 -18.04 -3.35 10.33
C TYR A 22 -17.52 -4.61 9.64
N LEU A 23 -16.31 -5.06 9.98
CA LEU A 23 -15.69 -6.23 9.37
C LEU A 23 -16.37 -7.55 9.75
N GLN A 24 -16.81 -7.69 11.00
CA GLN A 24 -17.58 -8.86 11.45
C GLN A 24 -18.96 -8.90 10.78
N ALA A 25 -19.61 -7.75 10.68
CA ALA A 25 -20.87 -7.63 9.97
C ALA A 25 -20.74 -7.82 8.46
N ALA A 26 -19.60 -7.43 7.88
CA ALA A 26 -19.27 -7.70 6.49
C ALA A 26 -19.16 -9.21 6.28
N ARG A 27 -18.36 -9.90 7.10
CA ARG A 27 -18.22 -11.36 7.06
C ARG A 27 -19.56 -12.10 7.10
N ASP A 28 -20.45 -11.73 8.01
CA ASP A 28 -21.75 -12.39 8.15
C ASP A 28 -22.62 -12.25 6.89
N ILE A 29 -22.50 -11.13 6.18
CA ILE A 29 -23.28 -10.83 4.97
C ILE A 29 -22.64 -11.40 3.71
N ASP A 30 -21.31 -11.38 3.67
CA ASP A 30 -20.49 -11.68 2.51
C ASP A 30 -20.13 -13.17 2.42
N GLY A 31 -20.16 -13.88 3.55
CA GLY A 31 -19.72 -15.28 3.65
C GLY A 31 -18.21 -15.44 3.49
N SER A 32 -17.74 -16.69 3.45
CA SER A 32 -16.31 -17.07 3.38
C SER A 32 -15.66 -16.89 2.00
N GLY A 33 -16.35 -16.27 1.04
CA GLY A 33 -15.88 -16.12 -0.35
C GLY A 33 -15.21 -14.78 -0.65
N HIS A 34 -15.04 -13.91 0.34
CA HIS A 34 -14.50 -12.56 0.13
C HIS A 34 -13.03 -12.48 0.54
N SER A 35 -12.29 -11.71 -0.24
CA SER A 35 -10.88 -11.41 -0.02
C SER A 35 -10.73 -9.94 0.35
N TYR A 36 -9.87 -9.68 1.33
CA TYR A 36 -9.54 -8.36 1.82
C TYR A 36 -8.08 -8.05 1.48
N MET A 37 -7.79 -6.77 1.27
CA MET A 37 -6.44 -6.27 1.09
C MET A 37 -6.32 -4.91 1.75
N ARG A 38 -5.25 -4.68 2.51
CA ARG A 38 -5.03 -3.40 3.17
C ARG A 38 -4.84 -2.31 2.13
N THR A 39 -5.54 -1.20 2.30
CA THR A 39 -5.31 0.00 1.46
C THR A 39 -3.89 0.53 1.61
N ALA A 40 -3.27 0.36 2.79
CA ALA A 40 -1.89 0.75 3.04
C ALA A 40 -0.90 0.00 2.14
N TRP A 41 -1.13 -1.30 1.88
CA TRP A 41 -0.31 -2.09 0.94
C TRP A 41 -0.37 -1.47 -0.46
N SER A 42 -1.57 -1.28 -1.01
CA SER A 42 -1.76 -0.71 -2.35
C SER A 42 -1.19 0.69 -2.54
N ASN A 43 -1.17 1.48 -1.46
CA ASN A 43 -0.66 2.85 -1.47
C ASN A 43 0.86 2.95 -1.20
N SER A 44 1.49 1.84 -0.81
CA SER A 44 2.93 1.78 -0.56
C SER A 44 3.73 1.46 -1.83
N ALA A 45 5.05 1.32 -1.68
CA ALA A 45 5.93 0.80 -2.73
C ALA A 45 6.05 -0.74 -2.72
N TRP A 46 5.48 -1.45 -1.73
CA TRP A 46 5.52 -2.92 -1.67
C TRP A 46 5.03 -3.61 -2.95
N PRO A 47 3.88 -3.23 -3.56
CA PRO A 47 3.40 -3.89 -4.78
C PRO A 47 4.36 -3.76 -5.98
N ARG A 48 5.20 -2.73 -6.00
CA ARG A 48 6.17 -2.48 -7.08
C ARG A 48 7.52 -3.15 -6.81
N LEU A 49 7.89 -3.32 -5.55
CA LEU A 49 9.14 -3.96 -5.13
C LEU A 49 9.07 -5.49 -5.14
N MET A 50 7.88 -6.07 -5.01
CA MET A 50 7.68 -7.49 -4.71
C MET A 50 7.24 -8.35 -5.92
N PRO A 51 7.46 -9.68 -5.86
CA PRO A 51 6.90 -10.60 -6.84
C PRO A 51 5.37 -10.69 -6.72
N GLN A 52 4.71 -11.26 -7.72
CA GLN A 52 3.24 -11.31 -7.76
C GLN A 52 2.65 -12.07 -6.57
N GLU A 53 3.31 -13.12 -6.12
CA GLU A 53 2.87 -13.94 -4.99
C GLU A 53 2.75 -13.13 -3.69
N ALA A 54 3.51 -12.04 -3.53
CA ALA A 54 3.43 -11.18 -2.34
C ALA A 54 2.05 -10.52 -2.22
N MET A 55 1.45 -10.11 -3.34
CA MET A 55 0.10 -9.54 -3.35
C MET A 55 -0.94 -10.61 -2.96
N ASN A 56 -0.78 -11.84 -3.46
CA ASN A 56 -1.67 -12.94 -3.10
C ASN A 56 -1.53 -13.31 -1.62
N LEU A 57 -0.30 -13.26 -1.09
CA LEU A 57 0.00 -13.53 0.30
C LEU A 57 -0.58 -12.46 1.22
N GLU A 58 -0.43 -11.17 0.88
CA GLU A 58 -1.09 -10.05 1.57
C GLU A 58 -2.61 -10.28 1.63
N VAL A 59 -3.23 -10.68 0.52
CA VAL A 59 -4.67 -10.96 0.48
C VAL A 59 -5.05 -12.10 1.44
N VAL A 60 -4.28 -13.19 1.48
CA VAL A 60 -4.50 -14.31 2.40
C VAL A 60 -4.40 -13.85 3.85
N ILE A 61 -3.32 -13.15 4.21
CA ILE A 61 -3.04 -12.77 5.60
C ILE A 61 -3.99 -11.65 6.07
N ASP A 62 -4.29 -10.65 5.24
CA ASP A 62 -5.26 -9.61 5.59
C ASP A 62 -6.66 -10.22 5.75
N THR A 63 -7.05 -11.14 4.87
CA THR A 63 -8.33 -11.86 5.01
C THR A 63 -8.34 -12.67 6.31
N ALA A 64 -7.28 -13.43 6.62
CA ALA A 64 -7.18 -14.17 7.88
C ALA A 64 -7.28 -13.22 9.10
N SER A 65 -6.70 -12.02 9.01
CA SER A 65 -6.75 -11.01 10.07
C SER A 65 -8.14 -10.46 10.29
N VAL A 66 -8.79 -10.02 9.20
CA VAL A 66 -10.15 -9.50 9.17
C VAL A 66 -11.14 -10.53 9.69
N LEU A 67 -10.95 -11.80 9.33
CA LEU A 67 -11.80 -12.91 9.74
C LEU A 67 -11.37 -13.52 11.08
N SER A 68 -10.27 -13.06 11.69
CA SER A 68 -9.69 -13.64 12.90
C SER A 68 -9.52 -15.16 12.79
N GLN A 69 -9.02 -15.62 11.64
CA GLN A 69 -8.77 -17.03 11.36
C GLN A 69 -7.37 -17.41 11.86
N ASP A 70 -7.33 -18.37 12.77
CA ASP A 70 -6.08 -18.96 13.25
C ASP A 70 -5.62 -20.09 12.33
N GLY A 71 -4.33 -20.41 12.39
CA GLY A 71 -3.72 -21.49 11.65
C GLY A 71 -2.32 -21.13 11.15
N ASP A 72 -1.54 -22.19 10.89
CA ASP A 72 -0.28 -22.05 10.19
C ASP A 72 -0.50 -21.52 8.75
N LEU A 73 0.58 -21.06 8.13
CA LEU A 73 0.49 -20.46 6.80
C LEU A 73 -0.03 -21.44 5.74
N ALA A 74 0.29 -22.73 5.85
CA ALA A 74 -0.17 -23.74 4.91
C ALA A 74 -1.70 -23.92 4.97
N HIS A 75 -2.26 -23.91 6.17
CA HIS A 75 -3.68 -23.94 6.41
C HIS A 75 -4.36 -22.70 5.82
N LEU A 76 -3.80 -21.51 6.06
CA LEU A 76 -4.39 -20.26 5.55
C LEU A 76 -4.36 -20.22 4.01
N VAL A 77 -3.24 -20.58 3.39
CA VAL A 77 -3.10 -20.63 1.93
C VAL A 77 -4.06 -21.62 1.27
N THR A 78 -4.27 -22.79 1.89
CA THR A 78 -5.14 -23.84 1.33
C THR A 78 -6.62 -23.57 1.52
N THR A 79 -7.01 -22.92 2.62
CA THR A 79 -8.41 -22.61 2.92
C THR A 79 -8.92 -21.33 2.26
N HIS A 80 -8.01 -20.46 1.84
CA HIS A 80 -8.38 -19.19 1.23
C HIS A 80 -8.81 -19.37 -0.26
N PRO A 81 -9.79 -18.58 -0.77
CA PRO A 81 -10.20 -18.63 -2.18
C PRO A 81 -9.08 -18.39 -3.20
N ALA A 82 -8.00 -17.71 -2.78
CA ALA A 82 -6.80 -17.48 -3.58
C ALA A 82 -5.83 -18.67 -3.62
N SER A 83 -6.20 -19.84 -3.07
CA SER A 83 -5.36 -21.06 -3.09
C SER A 83 -4.90 -21.45 -4.50
N ASN A 84 -5.70 -21.17 -5.53
CA ASN A 84 -5.31 -21.41 -6.93
C ASN A 84 -4.15 -20.54 -7.42
N GLN A 85 -3.84 -19.44 -6.73
CA GLN A 85 -2.67 -18.60 -7.00
C GLN A 85 -1.38 -19.20 -6.42
N PHE A 86 -1.50 -20.29 -5.65
CA PHE A 86 -0.40 -20.99 -5.01
C PHE A 86 -0.44 -22.47 -5.42
N PRO A 87 -0.07 -22.81 -6.68
CA PRO A 87 -0.20 -24.17 -7.21
C PRO A 87 0.49 -25.25 -6.36
N ASN A 88 1.54 -24.89 -5.62
CA ASN A 88 2.25 -25.80 -4.71
C ASN A 88 2.09 -25.39 -3.23
N GLY A 89 1.01 -24.69 -2.89
CA GLY A 89 0.79 -24.13 -1.55
C GLY A 89 1.90 -23.16 -1.16
N ILE A 90 2.37 -23.23 0.09
CA ILE A 90 3.47 -22.39 0.59
C ILE A 90 4.81 -22.65 -0.10
N ASN A 91 4.97 -23.79 -0.79
CA ASN A 91 6.16 -24.11 -1.57
C ASN A 91 6.08 -23.59 -3.02
N THR A 92 5.07 -22.78 -3.34
CA THR A 92 5.00 -22.10 -4.64
C THR A 92 6.23 -21.23 -4.82
N VAL A 93 6.91 -21.40 -5.97
CA VAL A 93 8.11 -20.63 -6.33
C VAL A 93 7.69 -19.21 -6.69
N LEU A 94 8.48 -18.22 -6.24
CA LEU A 94 8.23 -16.82 -6.54
C LEU A 94 8.50 -16.51 -8.02
N THR A 95 7.59 -15.79 -8.65
CA THR A 95 7.71 -15.36 -10.04
C THR A 95 7.80 -13.84 -10.14
N TRP A 96 8.86 -13.36 -10.81
CA TRP A 96 9.13 -11.93 -10.98
C TRP A 96 8.65 -11.39 -12.32
N GLN A 97 8.57 -12.25 -13.33
CA GLN A 97 8.25 -11.88 -14.71
C GLN A 97 7.15 -12.78 -15.23
N ASP A 98 6.14 -12.17 -15.85
CA ASP A 98 5.10 -12.89 -16.58
C ASP A 98 5.49 -13.00 -18.05
N ASN A 99 5.10 -14.10 -18.69
CA ASN A 99 5.35 -14.31 -20.12
C ASN A 99 4.66 -13.26 -21.02
N ASP A 100 3.64 -12.59 -20.50
CA ASP A 100 2.85 -11.58 -21.21
C ASP A 100 3.31 -10.14 -20.90
N ASP A 101 4.37 -9.96 -20.11
CA ASP A 101 4.92 -8.64 -19.81
C ASP A 101 5.46 -7.97 -21.08
N ASP A 102 5.06 -6.72 -21.31
CA ASP A 102 5.70 -5.90 -22.34
C ASP A 102 7.14 -5.55 -21.95
N GLY A 103 7.93 -5.07 -22.91
CA GLY A 103 9.37 -4.83 -22.70
C GLY A 103 9.67 -3.82 -21.58
N GLU A 104 8.77 -2.86 -21.35
CA GLU A 104 8.90 -1.90 -20.26
C GLU A 104 8.58 -2.57 -18.91
N THR A 105 7.44 -3.24 -18.79
CA THR A 105 7.02 -3.97 -17.59
C THR A 105 8.06 -4.97 -17.16
N ALA A 106 8.57 -5.78 -18.08
CA ALA A 106 9.61 -6.76 -17.81
C ALA A 106 10.92 -6.11 -17.32
N MET A 107 11.28 -4.94 -17.84
CA MET A 107 12.44 -4.18 -17.36
C MET A 107 12.22 -3.66 -15.93
N LEU A 108 11.04 -3.14 -15.64
CA LEU A 108 10.69 -2.67 -14.29
C LEU A 108 10.70 -3.81 -13.28
N ARG A 109 10.18 -4.99 -13.65
CA ARG A 109 10.20 -6.19 -12.83
C ARG A 109 11.63 -6.68 -12.54
N ARG A 110 12.50 -6.71 -13.56
CA ARG A 110 13.93 -7.03 -13.35
C ARG A 110 14.62 -6.04 -12.41
N HIS A 111 14.29 -4.76 -12.52
CA HIS A 111 14.85 -3.75 -11.64
C HIS A 111 14.36 -3.92 -10.19
N ALA A 112 13.07 -4.22 -10.00
CA ALA A 112 12.50 -4.55 -8.69
C ALA A 112 13.13 -5.79 -8.07
N GLU A 113 13.26 -6.87 -8.85
CA GLU A 113 13.92 -8.13 -8.43
C GLU A 113 15.37 -7.87 -7.97
N ALA A 114 16.13 -7.10 -8.75
CA ALA A 114 17.49 -6.74 -8.39
C ALA A 114 17.57 -5.89 -7.10
N ALA A 115 16.69 -4.90 -6.96
CA ALA A 115 16.64 -4.04 -5.78
C ALA A 115 16.25 -4.83 -4.52
N PHE A 116 15.23 -5.69 -4.61
CA PHE A 116 14.81 -6.57 -3.54
C PHE A 116 15.92 -7.55 -3.14
N THR A 117 16.52 -8.24 -4.12
CA THR A 117 17.63 -9.17 -3.90
C THR A 117 18.80 -8.49 -3.20
N ALA A 118 19.19 -7.30 -3.66
CA ALA A 118 20.27 -6.53 -3.04
C ALA A 118 19.94 -6.15 -1.59
N ALA A 119 18.71 -5.68 -1.32
CA ALA A 119 18.30 -5.27 0.01
C ALA A 119 18.22 -6.43 1.00
N VAL A 120 17.66 -7.58 0.59
CA VAL A 120 17.62 -8.79 1.43
C VAL A 120 19.04 -9.31 1.71
N THR A 121 19.91 -9.29 0.70
CA THR A 121 21.33 -9.67 0.87
C THR A 121 22.05 -8.73 1.85
N ALA A 122 21.77 -7.42 1.80
CA ALA A 122 22.34 -6.44 2.71
C ALA A 122 21.87 -6.63 4.17
N LEU A 123 20.70 -7.23 4.39
CA LEU A 123 20.24 -7.68 5.70
C LEU A 123 20.88 -9.01 6.17
N ALA A 124 21.81 -9.58 5.38
CA ALA A 124 22.40 -10.89 5.61
C ALA A 124 21.36 -12.03 5.71
N ARG A 125 20.25 -11.89 4.99
CA ARG A 125 19.16 -12.87 4.90
C ARG A 125 19.25 -13.64 3.58
N PRO A 126 18.81 -14.91 3.53
CA PRO A 126 18.65 -15.60 2.26
C PRO A 126 17.56 -14.93 1.42
N VAL A 127 17.77 -14.84 0.11
CA VAL A 127 16.76 -14.31 -0.82
C VAL A 127 15.62 -15.32 -0.91
N PRO A 128 14.36 -14.92 -0.62
CA PRO A 128 13.21 -15.81 -0.73
C PRO A 128 13.08 -16.46 -2.09
N THR A 129 12.82 -17.77 -2.10
CA THR A 129 12.56 -18.53 -3.34
C THR A 129 11.16 -19.10 -3.38
N THR A 130 10.52 -19.22 -2.22
CA THR A 130 9.15 -19.73 -2.06
C THR A 130 8.26 -18.73 -1.31
N VAL A 131 6.95 -18.96 -1.35
CA VAL A 131 5.97 -18.19 -0.57
C VAL A 131 6.21 -18.32 0.94
N ALA A 132 6.64 -19.49 1.41
CA ALA A 132 7.03 -19.68 2.81
C ALA A 132 8.20 -18.76 3.18
N ASP A 133 9.29 -18.80 2.41
CA ASP A 133 10.47 -17.95 2.65
C ASP A 133 10.10 -16.45 2.65
N LEU A 134 9.19 -16.06 1.74
CA LEU A 134 8.74 -14.69 1.61
C LEU A 134 7.89 -14.26 2.81
N ALA A 135 6.98 -15.11 3.27
CA ALA A 135 6.16 -14.83 4.44
C ALA A 135 7.02 -14.66 5.70
N ASP A 136 8.00 -15.53 5.90
CA ASP A 136 8.95 -15.44 7.01
C ASP A 136 9.76 -14.15 6.95
N LEU A 137 10.30 -13.78 5.78
CA LEU A 137 11.00 -12.51 5.61
C LEU A 137 10.09 -11.31 5.93
N LEU A 138 8.85 -11.32 5.44
CA LEU A 138 7.89 -10.23 5.65
C LEU A 138 7.44 -10.13 7.12
N ALA A 139 7.33 -11.25 7.82
CA ALA A 139 7.11 -11.24 9.27
C ALA A 139 8.32 -10.66 10.01
N ASP A 140 9.53 -11.08 9.64
CA ASP A 140 10.78 -10.63 10.28
C ASP A 140 11.02 -9.12 10.15
N ILE A 141 10.59 -8.50 9.04
CA ILE A 141 10.70 -7.05 8.83
C ILE A 141 9.43 -6.30 9.26
N GLY A 142 8.47 -6.96 9.91
CA GLY A 142 7.29 -6.33 10.52
C GLY A 142 6.16 -5.98 9.55
N VAL A 143 6.17 -6.50 8.32
CA VAL A 143 5.06 -6.36 7.37
C VAL A 143 3.87 -7.24 7.76
N PHE A 144 4.16 -8.40 8.34
CA PHE A 144 3.21 -9.32 8.96
C PHE A 144 3.57 -9.56 10.43
N GLU A 145 2.59 -9.99 11.20
CA GLU A 145 2.79 -10.54 12.54
C GLU A 145 2.65 -12.05 12.46
N HIS A 146 3.65 -12.78 12.96
CA HIS A 146 3.57 -14.23 13.16
C HIS A 146 3.74 -14.52 14.64
N THR A 147 2.69 -15.05 15.27
CA THR A 147 2.67 -15.33 16.71
C THR A 147 2.13 -16.73 16.99
N HIS A 148 2.38 -17.21 18.20
CA HIS A 148 1.80 -18.44 18.73
C HIS A 148 0.95 -18.10 19.95
N THR A 149 -0.28 -18.58 19.98
CA THR A 149 -1.18 -18.43 21.12
C THR A 149 -0.75 -19.33 22.29
N GLU A 150 -1.31 -19.10 23.48
CA GLU A 150 -0.99 -19.89 24.68
C GLU A 150 -1.29 -21.39 24.53
N ASN A 151 -2.25 -21.76 23.67
CA ASN A 151 -2.58 -23.14 23.32
C ASN A 151 -1.73 -23.70 22.17
N GLY A 152 -0.71 -22.97 21.72
CA GLY A 152 0.22 -23.39 20.66
C GLY A 152 -0.33 -23.25 19.23
N THR A 153 -1.45 -22.55 19.04
CA THR A 153 -1.99 -22.29 17.71
C THR A 153 -1.21 -21.15 17.05
N GLU A 154 -0.79 -21.36 15.81
CA GLU A 154 -0.17 -20.30 15.02
C GLU A 154 -1.17 -19.24 14.56
N GLN A 155 -0.72 -17.99 14.51
CA GLN A 155 -1.47 -16.86 14.02
C GLN A 155 -0.60 -16.01 13.09
N TRP A 156 -1.05 -15.89 11.84
CA TRP A 156 -0.53 -14.92 10.89
C TRP A 156 -1.50 -13.76 10.80
N ARG A 157 -1.00 -12.53 11.01
CA ARG A 157 -1.80 -11.31 11.01
C ARG A 157 -1.16 -10.20 10.20
N ALA A 158 -2.00 -9.33 9.69
CA ALA A 158 -1.65 -8.08 9.06
C ALA A 158 -1.76 -6.97 10.11
N PRO A 159 -0.64 -6.34 10.52
CA PRO A 159 -0.69 -5.20 11.44
C PRO A 159 -1.48 -4.04 10.81
N LEU A 160 -2.02 -3.16 11.65
CA LEU A 160 -2.79 -2.00 11.19
C LEU A 160 -1.92 -1.05 10.35
N GLU A 161 -0.68 -0.85 10.79
CA GLU A 161 0.33 -0.06 10.11
C GLU A 161 1.32 -1.01 9.44
N ILE A 162 1.61 -0.75 8.17
CA ILE A 162 2.65 -1.44 7.43
C ILE A 162 3.85 -0.51 7.34
N PRO A 163 5.08 -1.00 7.62
CA PRO A 163 6.26 -0.16 7.44
C PRO A 163 6.42 0.19 5.95
N ASP A 164 6.96 1.38 5.68
CA ASP A 164 7.36 1.74 4.32
C ASP A 164 8.54 0.84 3.88
N PRO A 165 8.56 0.31 2.64
CA PRO A 165 9.70 -0.45 2.15
C PRO A 165 11.05 0.23 2.34
N MET A 166 11.10 1.56 2.23
CA MET A 166 12.34 2.34 2.38
C MET A 166 12.84 2.40 3.83
N ASP A 167 11.94 2.19 4.80
CA ASP A 167 12.29 2.11 6.21
C ASP A 167 12.56 0.66 6.65
N ALA A 168 11.90 -0.32 6.03
CA ALA A 168 12.01 -1.74 6.35
C ALA A 168 13.23 -2.42 5.70
N LEU A 169 13.65 -1.95 4.53
CA LEU A 169 14.71 -2.56 3.73
C LEU A 169 15.78 -1.52 3.36
N PRO A 170 17.08 -1.88 3.38
CA PRO A 170 18.16 -1.03 2.90
C PRO A 170 18.19 -1.01 1.37
N LEU A 171 17.21 -0.32 0.77
CA LEU A 171 17.02 -0.29 -0.68
C LEU A 171 18.10 0.53 -1.40
N PRO A 172 18.48 0.16 -2.64
CA PRO A 172 19.36 0.98 -3.47
C PRO A 172 18.83 2.41 -3.69
N ALA A 173 19.74 3.38 -3.73
CA ALA A 173 19.38 4.80 -3.81
C ALA A 173 18.59 5.15 -5.09
N ASP A 174 18.90 4.51 -6.21
CA ASP A 174 18.19 4.69 -7.47
C ASP A 174 16.74 4.18 -7.41
N TRP A 175 16.49 3.10 -6.67
CA TRP A 175 15.14 2.62 -6.39
C TRP A 175 14.36 3.62 -5.52
N ILE A 176 14.99 4.12 -4.45
CA ILE A 176 14.41 5.14 -3.58
C ILE A 176 14.05 6.39 -4.39
N ASP A 177 14.98 6.94 -5.17
CA ASP A 177 14.77 8.10 -6.03
C ASP A 177 13.63 7.90 -7.05
N ARG A 178 13.48 6.69 -7.56
CA ARG A 178 12.38 6.33 -8.47
C ARG A 178 11.04 6.34 -7.74
N GLU A 179 10.95 5.68 -6.59
CA GLU A 179 9.70 5.61 -5.81
C GLU A 179 9.29 6.97 -5.27
N GLU A 180 10.24 7.81 -4.84
CA GLU A 180 9.95 9.20 -4.47
C GLU A 180 9.38 10.02 -5.63
N ARG A 181 9.90 9.82 -6.85
CA ARG A 181 9.35 10.47 -8.06
C ARG A 181 7.93 9.99 -8.37
N ILE A 182 7.65 8.69 -8.20
CA ILE A 182 6.32 8.13 -8.39
C ILE A 182 5.37 8.70 -7.34
N GLY A 183 5.75 8.66 -6.05
CA GLY A 183 4.98 9.21 -4.95
C GLY A 183 4.71 10.70 -5.11
N TRP A 184 5.69 11.45 -5.63
CA TRP A 184 5.48 12.85 -6.00
C TRP A 184 4.34 13.00 -7.01
N ARG A 185 4.41 12.29 -8.14
CA ARG A 185 3.43 12.39 -9.22
C ARG A 185 2.02 11.96 -8.80
N THR A 186 1.90 10.90 -8.02
CA THR A 186 0.61 10.26 -7.73
C THR A 186 -0.05 10.75 -6.44
N ARG A 187 0.73 11.12 -5.43
CA ARG A 187 0.21 11.43 -4.08
C ARG A 187 0.34 12.90 -3.72
N THR A 188 1.50 13.52 -3.98
CA THR A 188 1.81 14.81 -3.37
C THR A 188 1.74 15.99 -4.34
N ALA A 189 1.90 15.81 -5.66
CA ALA A 189 2.01 16.89 -6.62
C ALA A 189 0.78 17.82 -6.61
N GLY A 190 -0.42 17.25 -6.73
CA GLY A 190 -1.67 18.02 -6.71
C GLY A 190 -1.84 18.82 -5.40
N PRO A 191 -1.81 18.17 -4.23
CA PRO A 191 -1.88 18.87 -2.94
C PRO A 191 -0.76 19.90 -2.74
N ALA A 192 0.48 19.60 -3.15
CA ALA A 192 1.61 20.51 -3.05
C ALA A 192 1.41 21.75 -3.92
N MET A 193 0.89 21.61 -5.14
CA MET A 193 0.61 22.76 -6.01
C MET A 193 -0.52 23.63 -5.44
N ALA A 194 -1.56 23.02 -4.89
CA ALA A 194 -2.62 23.77 -4.21
C ALA A 194 -2.09 24.51 -2.98
N LEU A 195 -1.31 23.85 -2.13
CA LEU A 195 -0.71 24.46 -0.95
C LEU A 195 0.31 25.55 -1.32
N ARG A 196 1.08 25.35 -2.40
CA ARG A 196 1.99 26.36 -2.97
C ARG A 196 1.27 27.65 -3.33
N ARG A 197 0.09 27.55 -3.96
CA ARG A 197 -0.72 28.73 -4.30
C ARG A 197 -1.15 29.48 -3.04
N SER A 198 -1.60 28.78 -2.00
CA SER A 198 -1.96 29.42 -0.72
C SER A 198 -0.75 30.05 -0.03
N LEU A 199 0.41 29.39 -0.06
CA LEU A 199 1.63 29.90 0.59
C LEU A 199 2.20 31.17 -0.05
N ARG A 200 1.92 31.44 -1.34
CA ARG A 200 2.33 32.69 -2.00
C ARG A 200 1.80 33.96 -1.32
N ALA A 201 0.69 33.88 -0.58
CA ALA A 201 0.20 35.00 0.22
C ALA A 201 1.17 35.44 1.34
N TYR A 202 2.16 34.61 1.65
CA TYR A 202 3.18 34.85 2.68
C TYR A 202 4.57 35.15 2.10
N GLU A 203 4.68 35.41 0.80
CA GLU A 203 5.96 35.68 0.13
C GLU A 203 6.77 36.76 0.85
N GLY A 204 8.08 36.53 0.97
CA GLY A 204 9.02 37.41 1.67
C GLY A 204 9.03 37.25 3.19
N ARG A 205 8.15 36.43 3.79
CA ARG A 205 8.25 36.10 5.22
C ARG A 205 9.34 35.06 5.46
N PRO A 206 10.22 35.24 6.45
CA PRO A 206 11.26 34.25 6.75
C PRO A 206 10.70 32.93 7.27
N GLN A 207 9.55 32.99 7.96
CA GLN A 207 8.83 31.83 8.50
C GLN A 207 7.34 32.13 8.56
N VAL A 208 6.52 31.11 8.32
CA VAL A 208 5.05 31.15 8.46
C VAL A 208 4.64 30.24 9.60
N ASP A 209 4.28 30.83 10.75
CA ASP A 209 3.75 30.08 11.90
C ASP A 209 2.26 29.80 11.71
N THR A 210 1.89 28.53 11.76
CA THR A 210 0.53 28.06 11.43
C THR A 210 0.20 26.73 12.12
N THR A 211 -0.94 26.15 11.77
CA THR A 211 -1.35 24.78 12.11
C THR A 211 -1.82 24.06 10.85
N LEU A 212 -1.83 22.72 10.85
CA LEU A 212 -2.34 21.96 9.71
C LEU A 212 -3.81 22.29 9.43
N GLN A 213 -4.62 22.47 10.48
CA GLN A 213 -6.02 22.85 10.36
C GLN A 213 -6.20 24.23 9.70
N ARG A 214 -5.34 25.21 10.01
CA ARG A 214 -5.39 26.53 9.38
C ARG A 214 -5.02 26.46 7.91
N LEU A 215 -3.95 25.74 7.57
CA LEU A 215 -3.55 25.51 6.18
C LEU A 215 -4.64 24.80 5.39
N ALA A 216 -5.30 23.81 5.99
CA ALA A 216 -6.43 23.11 5.38
C ALA A 216 -7.57 24.06 5.01
N GLY A 217 -7.92 24.99 5.91
CA GLY A 217 -8.92 26.02 5.63
C GLY A 217 -8.48 27.04 4.58
N GLU A 218 -7.21 27.47 4.59
CA GLU A 218 -6.67 28.43 3.61
C GLU A 218 -6.50 27.85 2.22
N ALA A 219 -6.29 26.54 2.11
CA ALA A 219 -6.09 25.84 0.84
C ALA A 219 -7.32 25.04 0.38
N ASP A 220 -8.44 25.15 1.10
CA ASP A 220 -9.71 24.43 0.87
C ASP A 220 -9.51 22.93 0.59
N MET A 221 -8.77 22.27 1.48
CA MET A 221 -8.43 20.85 1.35
C MET A 221 -8.45 20.15 2.72
N PRO A 222 -8.69 18.83 2.77
CA PRO A 222 -8.63 18.10 4.03
C PRO A 222 -7.21 18.10 4.61
N VAL A 223 -7.08 17.94 5.93
CA VAL A 223 -5.79 17.94 6.63
C VAL A 223 -4.83 16.86 6.09
N SER A 224 -5.35 15.70 5.66
CA SER A 224 -4.54 14.66 5.01
C SER A 224 -3.91 15.14 3.70
N ALA A 225 -4.61 15.95 2.91
CA ALA A 225 -4.06 16.56 1.70
C ALA A 225 -3.02 17.63 2.04
N VAL A 226 -3.19 18.38 3.13
CA VAL A 226 -2.15 19.32 3.61
C VAL A 226 -0.86 18.60 3.96
N ARG A 227 -0.94 17.47 4.70
CA ARG A 227 0.24 16.66 5.03
C ARG A 227 0.95 16.18 3.76
N ALA A 228 0.21 15.60 2.82
CA ALA A 228 0.75 15.19 1.52
C ALA A 228 1.33 16.38 0.73
N GLY A 229 0.71 17.56 0.82
CA GLY A 229 1.20 18.77 0.18
C GLY A 229 2.52 19.25 0.78
N LEU A 230 2.64 19.26 2.11
CA LEU A 230 3.88 19.60 2.81
C LEU A 230 5.00 18.61 2.49
N ASP A 231 4.71 17.30 2.50
CA ASP A 231 5.64 16.24 2.06
C ASP A 231 6.20 16.56 0.66
N GLY A 232 5.31 16.85 -0.30
CA GLY A 232 5.71 17.20 -1.65
C GLY A 232 6.50 18.52 -1.76
N LEU A 233 6.14 19.53 -0.98
CA LEU A 233 6.87 20.81 -0.95
C LEU A 233 8.28 20.66 -0.36
N MET A 234 8.43 19.84 0.67
CA MET A 234 9.74 19.49 1.24
C MET A 234 10.59 18.74 0.21
N TYR A 235 9.99 17.82 -0.55
CA TYR A 235 10.69 17.05 -1.57
C TYR A 235 11.15 17.88 -2.78
N ARG A 236 10.31 18.80 -3.31
CA ARG A 236 10.57 19.48 -4.61
C ARG A 236 10.84 20.97 -4.55
N PHE A 237 10.44 21.65 -3.47
CA PHE A 237 10.36 23.11 -3.44
C PHE A 237 11.16 23.75 -2.31
N GLY A 238 12.12 23.00 -1.71
CA GLY A 238 13.02 23.55 -0.70
C GLY A 238 12.30 24.09 0.53
N VAL A 239 11.12 23.55 0.85
CA VAL A 239 10.36 23.92 2.04
C VAL A 239 10.85 23.10 3.22
N SER A 240 11.03 23.73 4.37
CA SER A 240 11.30 23.06 5.64
C SER A 240 10.14 23.30 6.61
N VAL A 241 9.71 22.24 7.29
CA VAL A 241 8.68 22.33 8.34
C VAL A 241 9.37 22.19 9.69
N LEU A 242 9.09 23.13 10.58
CA LEU A 242 9.66 23.20 11.92
C LEU A 242 8.58 22.91 12.97
N ARG A 243 8.93 22.18 14.03
CA ARG A 243 8.14 22.08 15.26
C ARG A 243 9.03 22.42 16.44
N GLN A 244 8.63 23.43 17.23
CA GLN A 244 9.40 23.89 18.38
C GLN A 244 10.88 24.19 18.05
N GLY A 245 11.14 24.73 16.85
CA GLY A 245 12.50 25.06 16.38
C GLY A 245 13.30 23.89 15.80
N THR A 246 12.75 22.67 15.76
CA THR A 246 13.40 21.50 15.15
C THR A 246 12.80 21.23 13.77
N THR A 247 13.66 21.02 12.76
CA THR A 247 13.22 20.61 11.42
C THR A 247 12.68 19.18 11.47
N LEU A 248 11.48 19.01 10.94
CA LEU A 248 10.83 17.71 10.82
C LEU A 248 11.32 17.00 9.56
N ASP A 249 11.43 15.67 9.66
CA ASP A 249 11.53 14.81 8.49
C ASP A 249 10.15 14.67 7.83
N ARG A 250 10.13 14.27 6.55
CA ARG A 250 8.88 14.07 5.80
C ARG A 250 7.94 13.06 6.48
N ARG A 251 8.50 12.01 7.09
CA ARG A 251 7.76 10.98 7.85
C ARG A 251 7.07 11.51 9.11
N ASP A 252 7.60 12.58 9.71
CA ASP A 252 7.03 13.12 10.95
C ASP A 252 5.70 13.83 10.71
N LEU A 253 5.41 14.21 9.46
CA LEU A 253 4.21 14.94 9.08
C LEU A 253 2.93 14.15 9.36
N ASP A 254 2.96 12.83 9.17
CA ASP A 254 1.80 11.95 9.36
C ASP A 254 1.39 11.85 10.83
N ALA A 255 2.35 11.91 11.75
CA ALA A 255 2.12 11.89 13.19
C ALA A 255 1.68 13.23 13.79
N LEU A 256 1.72 14.33 13.02
CA LEU A 256 1.34 15.65 13.53
C LEU A 256 -0.16 15.74 13.80
N ALA A 257 -0.53 16.12 15.02
CA ALA A 257 -1.90 16.49 15.34
C ALA A 257 -2.35 17.72 14.53
N GLU A 258 -3.63 17.79 14.16
CA GLU A 258 -4.14 18.84 13.24
C GLU A 258 -3.98 20.26 13.77
N HIS A 259 -4.02 20.42 15.09
CA HIS A 259 -3.86 21.68 15.81
C HIS A 259 -2.42 21.93 16.27
N ALA A 260 -1.47 21.05 15.92
CA ALA A 260 -0.07 21.24 16.26
C ALA A 260 0.46 22.52 15.58
N ARG A 261 1.12 23.37 16.37
CA ARG A 261 1.80 24.56 15.85
C ARG A 261 3.07 24.15 15.12
N ILE A 262 3.20 24.63 13.90
CA ILE A 262 4.35 24.40 13.02
C ILE A 262 4.82 25.73 12.43
N GLY A 263 6.12 25.82 12.15
CA GLY A 263 6.70 26.90 11.35
C GLY A 263 7.05 26.39 9.96
N ILE A 264 6.70 27.12 8.91
CA ILE A 264 7.09 26.78 7.54
C ILE A 264 8.15 27.77 7.09
N VAL A 265 9.33 27.27 6.74
CA VAL A 265 10.42 28.06 6.16
C VAL A 265 10.48 27.73 4.67
N VAL A 266 10.46 28.77 3.84
CA VAL A 266 10.43 28.64 2.39
C VAL A 266 11.64 29.38 1.80
N ASP A 267 12.43 28.70 0.99
CA ASP A 267 13.36 29.38 0.09
C ASP A 267 12.57 30.00 -1.07
N TRP A 268 12.14 31.25 -0.90
CA TRP A 268 11.29 31.96 -1.86
C TRP A 268 11.92 32.06 -3.26
N THR A 269 13.25 32.03 -3.37
CA THR A 269 13.94 32.09 -4.66
C THR A 269 13.65 30.84 -5.48
N SER A 270 13.91 29.65 -4.91
CA SER A 270 13.63 28.37 -5.57
C SER A 270 12.12 28.08 -5.66
N PHE A 271 11.35 28.53 -4.67
CA PHE A 271 9.90 28.34 -4.60
C PHE A 271 9.14 29.08 -5.70
N THR A 272 9.65 30.23 -6.17
CA THR A 272 9.04 31.02 -7.25
C THR A 272 9.57 30.64 -8.63
N SER A 273 10.86 30.31 -8.75
CA SER A 273 11.51 29.97 -10.02
C SER A 273 11.18 28.57 -10.54
N THR A 274 10.71 27.66 -9.69
CA THR A 274 10.33 26.31 -10.11
C THR A 274 9.03 26.36 -10.92
N THR A 275 9.15 26.27 -12.24
CA THR A 275 8.04 26.05 -13.18
C THR A 275 7.37 24.71 -12.86
N GLU A 276 6.04 24.63 -13.06
CA GLU A 276 5.30 23.38 -12.86
C GLU A 276 5.96 22.26 -13.67
N PRO A 277 6.18 21.06 -13.08
CA PRO A 277 6.89 20.00 -13.77
C PRO A 277 6.07 19.55 -14.99
N ASP A 278 6.79 19.40 -16.11
CA ASP A 278 6.30 18.86 -17.37
C ASP A 278 5.58 17.52 -17.15
N GLU A 279 4.29 17.47 -17.50
CA GLU A 279 3.42 16.28 -17.41
C GLU A 279 3.84 15.16 -18.38
N GLY A 280 4.89 15.36 -19.19
CA GLY A 280 5.25 14.52 -20.33
C GLY A 280 6.01 13.20 -20.10
N SER A 281 6.37 12.81 -18.88
CA SER A 281 7.14 11.57 -18.66
C SER A 281 6.23 10.36 -18.51
N ARG A 282 6.16 9.56 -19.58
CA ARG A 282 5.32 8.35 -19.78
C ARG A 282 5.60 7.16 -18.84
N ASP A 283 6.26 7.33 -17.70
CA ASP A 283 6.70 6.20 -16.84
C ASP A 283 5.61 5.58 -15.95
N LEU A 284 4.33 5.79 -16.27
CA LEU A 284 3.22 5.25 -15.49
C LEU A 284 2.38 4.35 -16.39
N LEU A 285 2.64 3.05 -16.30
CA LEU A 285 1.58 2.09 -16.59
C LEU A 285 0.47 2.31 -15.55
N PRO A 286 -0.81 2.30 -15.96
CA PRO A 286 -1.90 2.23 -15.02
C PRO A 286 -1.72 0.95 -14.20
N ILE A 287 -1.97 1.04 -12.90
CA ILE A 287 -2.32 -0.13 -12.09
C ILE A 287 -3.57 -0.71 -12.77
N ARG A 288 -3.36 -1.65 -13.70
CA ARG A 288 -4.45 -2.46 -14.20
C ARG A 288 -4.81 -3.35 -13.03
N SER A 289 -5.84 -2.95 -12.28
CA SER A 289 -6.60 -3.88 -11.45
C SER A 289 -6.90 -5.08 -12.33
N THR A 290 -6.24 -6.20 -12.07
CA THR A 290 -6.43 -7.47 -12.75
C THR A 290 -7.78 -8.06 -12.33
N GLU A 291 -8.87 -7.41 -12.76
CA GLU A 291 -10.21 -8.01 -12.83
C GLU A 291 -10.37 -8.90 -14.08
N ARG A 292 -9.27 -9.53 -14.55
CA ARG A 292 -9.30 -10.53 -15.61
C ARG A 292 -8.75 -11.86 -15.12
N ASN A 293 -9.42 -12.45 -14.14
CA ASN A 293 -9.55 -13.90 -14.06
C ASN A 293 -11.04 -14.21 -14.07
N ARG A 294 -11.64 -14.14 -15.27
CA ARG A 294 -12.98 -14.67 -15.51
C ARG A 294 -12.90 -16.18 -15.59
N CYS A 295 -13.82 -16.79 -14.86
CA CYS A 295 -14.23 -18.18 -14.87
C CYS A 295 -14.07 -18.83 -16.26
N ARG A 296 -13.18 -19.81 -16.34
CA ARG A 296 -13.29 -20.89 -17.30
C ARG A 296 -14.23 -21.91 -16.66
N GLU A 297 -15.54 -21.76 -16.90
CA GLU A 297 -16.51 -22.81 -16.58
C GLU A 297 -16.13 -24.05 -17.38
N SER A 298 -15.76 -25.09 -16.63
CA SER A 298 -15.68 -26.45 -17.11
C SER A 298 -17.10 -26.95 -17.36
N ASP A 299 -17.54 -26.90 -18.62
CA ASP A 299 -18.65 -27.73 -19.10
C ASP A 299 -18.19 -29.20 -19.06
N GLY A 300 -18.48 -29.84 -17.93
CA GLY A 300 -18.38 -31.27 -17.73
C GLY A 300 -19.62 -31.96 -18.28
N ASP A 301 -19.40 -32.71 -19.37
CA ASP A 301 -20.17 -33.82 -19.90
C ASP A 301 -21.36 -34.31 -19.04
N ARG A 302 -22.57 -34.08 -19.53
CA ARG A 302 -23.70 -34.99 -19.26
C ARG A 302 -23.72 -36.06 -20.35
N ALA A 303 -23.13 -37.19 -20.00
CA ALA A 303 -23.29 -38.43 -20.73
C ALA A 303 -24.76 -38.85 -20.76
N SER A 304 -25.12 -39.30 -21.96
CA SER A 304 -26.34 -39.96 -22.37
C SER A 304 -26.67 -41.20 -21.53
N THR A 305 -27.90 -41.27 -21.03
CA THR A 305 -28.64 -42.54 -20.87
C THR A 305 -30.12 -42.25 -21.07
N ARG A 306 -30.65 -42.64 -22.24
CA ARG A 306 -32.03 -43.12 -22.36
C ARG A 306 -32.13 -44.10 -23.51
N ASP A 307 -32.63 -45.27 -23.14
CA ASP A 307 -32.81 -46.47 -23.92
C ASP A 307 -33.75 -46.29 -25.13
N SER A 308 -33.50 -47.13 -26.12
CA SER A 308 -34.52 -47.80 -26.95
C SER A 308 -34.09 -49.25 -27.12
#